data_AF-A0A0U3N8K6-F1
#
_entry.id   AF-A0A0U3N8K6-F1
#
_cell.length_a   1.000
_cell.length_b   1.000
_cell.length_c   1.000
_cell.angle_alpha   90.00
_cell.angle_beta   90.00
_cell.angle_gamma   90.00
#
_symmetry.space_group_name_H-M   'P 1'
#
loop_
_entity.id
_entity.type
_entity.pdbx_description
1 polymer ?
#
loop_
_entity_poly.entity_id
_entity_poly.type
_entity_poly.pdbx_seq_one_letter_code
_entity_poly.pdbx_strand_id
1 'polypeptide(L)'
;MNSSCNFADAFAAASPGPVLSCNLFPLNGIGPLRVTYNWLYSAVNADPNDSSAFTWVINKVGSGGQVSLSPEAPFRGMTLYASVRPDYQYRVQVQAPFSADWITAVGSDEILTLIPQGFLIISLQGLNGCYLCADASQTSHDDHSGFLFSSASGSIAPAASFLVLATQVHQDLDIPLGRDLDKADLVACLSAQGVVNPEAFAQHALSSIG
;
A
#
# COMPACT_ATOMS: atom_id res chain seq x y z
N MET A 1 26.49 -3.75 -4.98
CA MET A 1 26.64 -2.41 -5.60
C MET A 1 25.80 -1.45 -4.79
N ASN A 2 26.36 -0.32 -4.33
CA ASN A 2 25.65 0.70 -3.55
C ASN A 2 24.84 1.63 -4.47
N SER A 3 23.69 1.18 -4.97
CA SER A 3 22.60 2.13 -5.26
C SER A 3 21.62 2.00 -4.11
N SER A 4 21.89 2.73 -3.02
CA SER A 4 20.87 3.01 -2.03
C SER A 4 19.82 3.88 -2.71
N CYS A 5 18.88 3.27 -3.42
CA CYS A 5 17.63 3.92 -3.77
C CYS A 5 17.04 4.43 -2.46
N ASN A 6 17.22 5.72 -2.21
CA ASN A 6 16.57 6.35 -1.09
C ASN A 6 15.18 6.76 -1.58
N PHE A 7 14.21 5.88 -1.32
CA PHE A 7 12.81 6.11 -1.65
C PHE A 7 12.32 7.48 -1.15
N ALA A 8 12.91 7.99 -0.06
CA ALA A 8 12.67 9.34 0.44
C ALA A 8 13.13 10.44 -0.54
N ASP A 9 14.34 10.30 -1.10
CA ASP A 9 14.91 11.28 -2.04
C ASP A 9 14.14 11.29 -3.37
N ALA A 10 13.76 10.09 -3.85
CA ALA A 10 12.93 9.97 -5.05
C ALA A 10 11.55 10.65 -4.85
N PHE A 11 10.88 10.41 -3.72
CA PHE A 11 9.62 11.08 -3.41
C PHE A 11 9.78 12.58 -3.15
N ALA A 12 10.91 13.03 -2.61
CA ALA A 12 11.19 14.46 -2.46
C ALA A 12 11.34 15.14 -3.82
N ALA A 13 12.04 14.51 -4.77
CA ALA A 13 12.28 15.01 -6.12
C ALA A 13 11.04 14.95 -7.04
N ALA A 14 10.10 14.03 -6.77
CA ALA A 14 8.90 13.87 -7.57
C ALA A 14 8.04 15.16 -7.64
N SER A 15 7.43 15.40 -8.79
CA SER A 15 6.37 16.42 -8.94
C SER A 15 5.01 15.86 -8.49
N PRO A 16 4.03 16.73 -8.13
CA PRO A 16 2.66 16.28 -7.88
C PRO A 16 2.08 15.51 -9.08
N GLY A 17 1.31 14.46 -8.80
CA GLY A 17 0.77 13.52 -9.78
C GLY A 17 1.23 12.07 -9.54
N PRO A 18 0.96 11.16 -10.49
CA PRO A 18 1.37 9.76 -10.41
C PRO A 18 2.90 9.66 -10.30
N VAL A 19 3.39 8.90 -9.32
CA VAL A 19 4.83 8.66 -9.11
C VAL A 19 5.21 7.26 -9.58
N LEU A 20 4.49 6.25 -9.10
CA LEU A 20 4.74 4.85 -9.45
C LEU A 20 3.46 4.01 -9.37
N SER A 21 3.41 2.97 -10.20
CA SER A 21 2.51 1.83 -10.04
C SER A 21 3.25 0.73 -9.28
N CYS A 22 2.61 0.10 -8.31
CA CYS A 22 3.21 -0.92 -7.46
C CYS A 22 2.22 -1.90 -6.85
N ASN A 23 2.76 -3.02 -6.41
CA ASN A 23 2.13 -3.83 -5.36
C ASN A 23 2.66 -3.38 -3.99
N LEU A 24 1.79 -3.42 -2.98
CA LEU A 24 2.12 -3.11 -1.60
C LEU A 24 1.98 -4.39 -0.77
N PHE A 25 3.06 -4.83 -0.13
CA PHE A 25 3.09 -6.04 0.68
C PHE A 25 3.27 -5.70 2.16
N PRO A 26 2.23 -5.84 3.00
CA PRO A 26 2.36 -5.77 4.44
C PRO A 26 3.45 -6.73 4.94
N LEU A 27 4.38 -6.24 5.77
CA LEU A 27 5.53 -7.03 6.21
C LEU A 27 5.19 -8.19 7.17
N ASN A 28 3.94 -8.25 7.65
CA ASN A 28 3.43 -9.41 8.40
C ASN A 28 2.97 -10.59 7.51
N GLY A 29 3.11 -10.50 6.18
CA GLY A 29 2.99 -11.66 5.29
C GLY A 29 1.56 -12.14 5.02
N ILE A 30 0.56 -11.28 5.19
CA ILE A 30 -0.87 -11.62 5.03
C ILE A 30 -1.40 -11.49 3.58
N GLY A 31 -0.51 -11.43 2.59
CA GLY A 31 -0.85 -11.19 1.18
C GLY A 31 -0.77 -9.70 0.78
N PRO A 32 -0.86 -9.39 -0.52
CA PRO A 32 -0.77 -8.02 -1.03
C PRO A 32 -1.98 -7.18 -0.61
N LEU A 33 -1.73 -5.89 -0.37
CA LEU A 33 -2.77 -4.89 -0.16
C LEU A 33 -3.60 -4.72 -1.44
N ARG A 34 -4.92 -4.78 -1.31
CA ARG A 34 -5.84 -4.73 -2.45
C ARG A 34 -7.19 -4.12 -2.06
N VAL A 35 -8.08 -4.03 -3.05
CA VAL A 35 -9.50 -3.77 -2.84
C VAL A 35 -10.30 -4.92 -3.41
N THR A 36 -11.27 -5.41 -2.63
CA THR A 36 -12.31 -6.31 -3.11
C THR A 36 -13.58 -5.49 -3.33
N TYR A 37 -13.89 -5.17 -4.59
CA TYR A 37 -14.98 -4.26 -4.91
C TYR A 37 -16.34 -4.78 -4.46
N ASN A 38 -17.15 -3.90 -3.86
CA ASN A 38 -18.45 -4.18 -3.26
C ASN A 38 -18.43 -5.10 -2.03
N TRP A 39 -17.25 -5.42 -1.49
CA TRP A 39 -17.13 -6.14 -0.24
C TRP A 39 -16.86 -5.16 0.91
N LEU A 40 -17.76 -5.13 1.91
CA LEU A 40 -17.66 -4.25 3.09
C LEU A 40 -17.37 -2.77 2.74
N TYR A 41 -18.16 -2.22 1.80
CA TYR A 41 -17.94 -0.88 1.22
C TYR A 41 -16.58 -0.75 0.53
N SER A 42 -16.21 -1.79 -0.24
CA SER A 42 -14.95 -1.85 -0.97
C SER A 42 -13.76 -1.55 -0.06
N ALA A 43 -13.71 -2.22 1.09
CA ALA A 43 -12.65 -2.03 2.07
C ALA A 43 -11.30 -2.48 1.50
N VAL A 44 -10.27 -1.67 1.78
CA VAL A 44 -8.89 -2.06 1.55
C VAL A 44 -8.56 -3.22 2.47
N ASN A 45 -8.01 -4.26 1.89
CA ASN A 45 -7.78 -5.52 2.56
C ASN A 45 -6.51 -6.22 2.08
N ALA A 46 -6.16 -7.32 2.73
CA ALA A 46 -5.26 -8.33 2.20
C ALA A 46 -5.88 -9.70 2.41
N ASP A 47 -5.92 -10.52 1.36
CA ASP A 47 -6.34 -11.92 1.43
C ASP A 47 -5.14 -12.80 1.05
N PRO A 48 -4.61 -13.62 1.98
CA PRO A 48 -3.49 -14.50 1.69
C PRO A 48 -3.83 -15.62 0.69
N ASN A 49 -5.11 -15.86 0.41
CA ASN A 49 -5.56 -16.87 -0.55
C ASN A 49 -5.84 -16.28 -1.95
N ASP A 50 -5.89 -14.96 -2.09
CA ASP A 50 -6.13 -14.30 -3.36
C ASP A 50 -4.81 -13.82 -3.98
N SER A 51 -4.30 -14.61 -4.92
CA SER A 51 -3.08 -14.33 -5.66
C SER A 51 -3.31 -13.53 -6.94
N SER A 52 -4.51 -13.02 -7.19
CA SER A 52 -4.76 -12.21 -8.39
C SER A 52 -4.00 -10.89 -8.33
N ALA A 53 -3.46 -10.47 -9.47
CA ALA A 53 -2.69 -9.23 -9.56
C ALA A 53 -3.55 -8.01 -9.18
N PHE A 54 -3.00 -7.15 -8.33
CA PHE A 54 -3.63 -5.89 -7.94
C PHE A 54 -2.58 -4.80 -7.79
N THR A 55 -2.64 -3.81 -8.66
CA THR A 55 -1.68 -2.70 -8.70
C THR A 55 -2.31 -1.44 -8.12
N TRP A 56 -1.56 -0.76 -7.26
CA TRP A 56 -1.84 0.57 -6.77
C TRP A 56 -1.01 1.60 -7.52
N VAL A 57 -1.56 2.78 -7.73
CA VAL A 57 -0.81 3.97 -8.12
C VAL A 57 -0.63 4.83 -6.87
N ILE A 58 0.63 5.16 -6.55
CA ILE A 58 0.96 6.16 -5.53
C ILE A 58 1.06 7.51 -6.23
N ASN A 59 0.17 8.43 -5.87
CA ASN A 59 0.17 9.79 -6.38
C ASN A 59 0.78 10.72 -5.33
N LYS A 60 1.72 11.57 -5.72
CA LYS A 60 2.15 12.69 -4.87
C LYS A 60 1.10 13.79 -4.95
N VAL A 61 0.61 14.23 -3.80
CA VAL A 61 -0.42 15.29 -3.71
C VAL A 61 0.22 16.62 -3.36
N GLY A 62 1.16 16.62 -2.41
CA GLY A 62 1.76 17.83 -1.87
C GLY A 62 3.22 17.65 -1.46
N SER A 63 3.67 18.52 -0.57
CA SER A 63 4.99 18.43 0.05
C SER A 63 4.97 17.44 1.23
N GLY A 64 6.15 17.14 1.80
CA GLY A 64 6.24 16.39 3.06
C GLY A 64 5.75 14.94 3.01
N GLY A 65 5.81 14.29 1.84
CA GLY A 65 5.38 12.90 1.68
C GLY A 65 3.86 12.71 1.58
N GLN A 66 3.09 13.78 1.35
CA GLN A 66 1.65 13.68 1.14
C GLN A 66 1.33 12.94 -0.17
N VAL A 67 0.64 11.82 -0.05
CA VAL A 67 0.27 10.95 -1.16
C VAL A 67 -1.21 10.57 -1.10
N SER A 68 -1.75 10.14 -2.23
CA SER A 68 -2.99 9.37 -2.30
C SER A 68 -2.74 8.03 -2.97
N LEU A 69 -3.57 7.04 -2.63
CA LEU A 69 -3.53 5.71 -3.24
C LEU A 69 -4.77 5.50 -4.10
N SER A 70 -4.57 5.04 -5.33
CA SER A 70 -5.66 4.65 -6.22
C SER A 70 -5.39 3.28 -6.84
N PRO A 71 -6.37 2.37 -6.97
CA PRO A 71 -6.21 1.20 -7.82
C PRO A 71 -5.83 1.64 -9.25
N GLU A 72 -4.88 0.94 -9.88
CA GLU A 72 -4.43 1.28 -11.24
C GLU A 72 -5.53 1.05 -12.27
N ALA A 73 -6.23 -0.08 -12.15
CA ALA A 73 -7.37 -0.37 -13.01
C ALA A 73 -8.59 0.47 -12.57
N PRO A 74 -9.19 1.26 -13.48
CA PRO A 74 -10.39 2.03 -13.15
C PRO A 74 -11.58 1.11 -12.88
N PHE A 75 -12.42 1.47 -11.91
CA PHE A 75 -13.65 0.74 -11.64
C PHE A 75 -14.82 1.44 -12.33
N ARG A 76 -15.45 0.76 -13.30
CA ARG A 76 -16.54 1.32 -14.11
C ARG A 76 -16.17 2.66 -14.78
N GLY A 77 -14.91 2.79 -15.22
CA GLY A 77 -14.38 3.99 -15.86
C GLY A 77 -14.01 5.13 -14.90
N MET A 78 -14.11 4.92 -13.58
CA MET A 78 -13.75 5.90 -12.56
C MET A 78 -12.41 5.56 -11.93
N THR A 79 -11.57 6.57 -11.70
CA THR A 79 -10.46 6.48 -10.75
C THR A 79 -11.04 6.59 -9.35
N LEU A 80 -10.60 5.70 -8.46
CA LEU A 80 -11.02 5.67 -7.06
C LEU A 80 -9.83 5.92 -6.15
N TYR A 81 -10.09 6.48 -4.97
CA TYR A 81 -9.06 6.79 -3.98
C TYR A 81 -9.35 6.10 -2.66
N ALA A 82 -8.29 5.57 -2.04
CA ALA A 82 -8.36 5.06 -0.67
C ALA A 82 -8.55 6.23 0.30
N SER A 83 -9.49 6.08 1.23
CA SER A 83 -9.92 7.11 2.17
C SER A 83 -9.91 6.58 3.60
N VAL A 84 -9.53 7.44 4.54
CA VAL A 84 -9.45 7.16 5.98
C VAL A 84 -10.42 8.09 6.71
N ARG A 85 -11.68 7.67 6.80
CA ARG A 85 -12.76 8.46 7.41
C ARG A 85 -13.06 8.06 8.84
N PRO A 86 -13.49 8.99 9.71
CA PRO A 86 -13.80 8.69 11.11
C PRO A 86 -15.10 7.88 11.31
N ASP A 87 -16.01 7.87 10.33
CA ASP A 87 -17.38 7.32 10.44
C ASP A 87 -17.48 5.79 10.45
N TYR A 88 -16.38 5.09 10.12
CA TYR A 88 -16.32 3.64 10.17
C TYR A 88 -15.01 3.15 10.80
N GLN A 89 -14.70 3.65 12.00
CA GLN A 89 -13.52 3.25 12.78
C GLN A 89 -12.19 3.44 12.02
N TYR A 90 -12.08 4.47 11.17
CA TYR A 90 -10.90 4.73 10.36
C TYR A 90 -10.50 3.57 9.44
N ARG A 91 -11.47 2.74 9.03
CA ARG A 91 -11.29 1.74 7.98
C ARG A 91 -10.88 2.43 6.70
N VAL A 92 -9.93 1.82 6.00
CA VAL A 92 -9.47 2.33 4.71
C VAL A 92 -10.40 1.78 3.62
N GLN A 93 -11.04 2.66 2.85
CA GLN A 93 -12.08 2.27 1.89
C GLN A 93 -11.97 3.08 0.59
N VAL A 94 -12.50 2.53 -0.51
CA VAL A 94 -12.67 3.29 -1.77
C VAL A 94 -14.14 3.62 -2.08
N GLN A 95 -15.04 3.22 -1.19
CA GLN A 95 -16.46 3.52 -1.22
C GLN A 95 -16.92 3.93 0.18
N ALA A 96 -17.65 5.03 0.28
CA ALA A 96 -18.09 5.59 1.55
C ALA A 96 -19.08 4.64 2.27
N PRO A 97 -18.86 4.35 3.55
CA PRO A 97 -19.81 3.64 4.40
C PRO A 97 -21.16 4.34 4.44
N PHE A 98 -22.24 3.56 4.50
CA PHE A 98 -23.62 4.02 4.70
C PHE A 98 -24.24 4.88 3.58
N SER A 99 -23.43 5.55 2.75
CA SER A 99 -23.92 6.22 1.54
C SER A 99 -23.67 5.43 0.26
N ALA A 100 -22.70 4.49 0.29
CA ALA A 100 -22.24 3.70 -0.85
C ALA A 100 -21.69 4.55 -2.03
N ASP A 101 -21.33 5.81 -1.77
CA ASP A 101 -20.73 6.69 -2.77
C ASP A 101 -19.29 6.28 -3.05
N TRP A 102 -18.91 6.25 -4.33
CA TRP A 102 -17.53 6.00 -4.73
C TRP A 102 -16.64 7.21 -4.48
N ILE A 103 -15.45 6.97 -3.96
CA ILE A 103 -14.51 8.03 -3.60
C ILE A 103 -13.66 8.35 -4.82
N THR A 104 -14.10 9.36 -5.58
CA THR A 104 -13.58 9.66 -6.94
C THR A 104 -12.69 10.90 -7.00
N ALA A 105 -12.45 11.56 -5.86
CA ALA A 105 -11.59 12.73 -5.76
C ALA A 105 -10.73 12.64 -4.50
N VAL A 106 -9.55 13.28 -4.55
CA VAL A 106 -8.67 13.42 -3.39
C VAL A 106 -9.14 14.63 -2.57
N GLY A 107 -9.80 14.36 -1.45
CA GLY A 107 -10.10 15.32 -0.40
C GLY A 107 -9.14 15.18 0.77
N SER A 108 -9.56 15.59 1.97
CA SER A 108 -8.75 15.51 3.17
C SER A 108 -8.49 14.05 3.59
N ASP A 109 -9.53 13.22 3.57
CA ASP A 109 -9.47 11.85 4.11
C ASP A 109 -8.72 10.88 3.16
N GLU A 110 -8.51 11.27 1.90
CA GLU A 110 -7.76 10.51 0.90
C GLU A 110 -6.24 10.83 0.89
N ILE A 111 -5.80 11.76 1.74
CA ILE A 111 -4.39 12.12 1.87
C ILE A 111 -3.76 11.31 3.00
N LEU A 112 -2.68 10.61 2.67
CA LEU A 112 -1.82 9.87 3.58
C LEU A 112 -0.42 10.50 3.60
N THR A 113 0.26 10.39 4.74
CA THR A 113 1.70 10.71 4.82
C THR A 113 2.49 9.43 4.58
N LEU A 114 3.27 9.40 3.50
CA LEU A 114 4.23 8.33 3.22
C LEU A 114 5.52 8.57 4.00
N ILE A 115 5.88 7.57 4.81
CA ILE A 115 7.05 7.62 5.70
C ILE A 115 8.01 6.51 5.27
N PRO A 116 9.14 6.85 4.61
CA PRO A 116 10.16 5.87 4.23
C PRO A 116 10.84 5.25 5.47
N GLN A 117 11.06 3.94 5.44
CA GLN A 117 11.75 3.18 6.50
C GLN A 117 13.10 2.59 6.04
N GLY A 118 13.49 2.88 4.79
CA GLY A 118 14.66 2.30 4.14
C GLY A 118 14.27 1.23 3.12
N PHE A 119 15.14 1.03 2.12
CA PHE A 119 15.04 0.02 1.03
C PHE A 119 13.62 -0.40 0.66
N LEU A 120 12.93 0.45 -0.14
CA LEU A 120 11.58 0.20 -0.66
C LEU A 120 10.50 -0.10 0.39
N ILE A 121 10.75 0.14 1.67
CA ILE A 121 9.78 -0.07 2.75
C ILE A 121 9.25 1.28 3.20
N ILE A 122 7.92 1.35 3.33
CA ILE A 122 7.20 2.54 3.76
C ILE A 122 6.20 2.21 4.87
N SER A 123 5.84 3.21 5.66
CA SER A 123 4.57 3.26 6.37
C SER A 123 3.69 4.34 5.76
N LEU A 124 2.38 4.19 5.92
CA LEU A 124 1.39 5.19 5.52
C LEU A 124 0.63 5.63 6.77
N GLN A 125 0.55 6.94 7.00
CA GLN A 125 -0.12 7.53 8.16
C GLN A 125 -1.35 8.33 7.71
N GLY A 126 -2.50 8.10 8.31
CA GLY A 126 -3.69 8.93 8.10
C GLY A 126 -3.59 10.27 8.84
N LEU A 127 -4.50 11.21 8.53
CA LEU A 127 -4.56 12.51 9.22
C LEU A 127 -4.88 12.41 10.71
N ASN A 128 -5.40 11.27 11.17
CA ASN A 128 -5.59 10.99 12.59
C ASN A 128 -4.28 10.68 13.35
N GLY A 129 -3.13 10.70 12.67
CA GLY A 129 -1.82 10.45 13.26
C GLY A 129 -1.51 8.97 13.50
N CYS A 130 -2.40 8.07 13.08
CA CYS A 130 -2.19 6.63 13.15
C CYS A 130 -1.68 6.08 11.81
N TYR A 131 -0.96 4.97 11.87
CA TYR A 131 -0.51 4.24 10.70
C TYR A 131 -1.57 3.26 10.22
N LEU A 132 -1.67 3.10 8.91
CA LEU A 132 -2.46 2.06 8.28
C LEU A 132 -1.91 0.71 8.71
N CYS A 133 -2.76 -0.12 9.30
CA CYS A 133 -2.41 -1.46 9.73
C CYS A 133 -3.54 -2.45 9.45
N ALA A 134 -3.16 -3.70 9.23
CA ALA A 134 -4.11 -4.80 9.14
C ALA A 134 -4.72 -5.14 10.50
N ASP A 135 -5.95 -5.62 10.48
CA ASP A 135 -6.57 -6.27 11.64
C ASP A 135 -5.81 -7.52 12.06
N ALA A 136 -5.93 -7.87 13.34
CA ALA A 136 -5.32 -9.09 13.90
C ALA A 136 -6.00 -10.37 13.40
N SER A 137 -7.22 -10.30 12.89
CA SER A 137 -7.98 -11.44 12.38
C SER A 137 -8.68 -11.10 11.06
N GLN A 138 -8.90 -12.13 10.25
CA GLN A 138 -9.70 -12.00 9.04
C GLN A 138 -11.16 -11.66 9.39
N THR A 139 -11.75 -10.81 8.57
CA THR A 139 -13.20 -10.63 8.51
C THR A 139 -13.74 -11.42 7.33
N SER A 140 -14.84 -12.13 7.52
CA SER A 140 -15.55 -12.83 6.45
C SER A 140 -16.91 -12.18 6.24
N HIS A 141 -17.26 -11.92 4.99
CA HIS A 141 -18.57 -11.41 4.60
C HIS A 141 -18.88 -11.91 3.19
N ASP A 142 -20.06 -12.51 3.02
CA ASP A 142 -20.46 -13.24 1.81
C ASP A 142 -19.42 -14.30 1.38
N ASP A 143 -18.89 -14.18 0.16
CA ASP A 143 -17.96 -15.12 -0.46
C ASP A 143 -16.49 -14.71 -0.34
N HIS A 144 -16.17 -13.66 0.42
CA HIS A 144 -14.81 -13.18 0.60
C HIS A 144 -14.41 -13.05 2.08
N SER A 145 -13.15 -13.38 2.34
CA SER A 145 -12.50 -13.29 3.64
C SER A 145 -11.16 -12.59 3.49
N GLY A 146 -10.88 -11.60 4.33
CA GLY A 146 -9.63 -10.86 4.26
C GLY A 146 -9.34 -10.10 5.54
N PHE A 147 -8.09 -9.70 5.71
CA PHE A 147 -7.67 -8.79 6.78
C PHE A 147 -7.98 -7.36 6.35
N LEU A 148 -8.85 -6.69 7.08
CA LEU A 148 -9.19 -5.29 6.81
C LEU A 148 -8.06 -4.37 7.24
N PHE A 149 -7.89 -3.25 6.54
CA PHE A 149 -6.98 -2.19 6.95
C PHE A 149 -7.71 -1.04 7.62
N SER A 150 -7.10 -0.48 8.65
CA SER A 150 -7.55 0.75 9.31
C SER A 150 -6.35 1.63 9.67
N SER A 151 -6.55 2.94 9.74
CA SER A 151 -5.56 3.86 10.31
C SER A 151 -5.68 3.85 11.84
N ALA A 152 -5.09 2.85 12.48
CA ALA A 152 -5.29 2.58 13.90
C ALA A 152 -4.00 2.33 14.69
N SER A 153 -2.87 2.03 14.03
CA SER A 153 -1.63 1.76 14.75
C SER A 153 -0.98 3.05 15.25
N GLY A 154 -0.65 3.13 16.54
CA GLY A 154 0.08 4.26 17.12
C GLY A 154 1.60 4.23 16.85
N SER A 155 2.13 3.14 16.30
CA SER A 155 3.56 2.98 16.02
C SER A 155 3.81 2.21 14.72
N ILE A 156 5.01 2.38 14.18
CA ILE A 156 5.49 1.57 13.05
C ILE A 156 5.76 0.15 13.56
N ALA A 157 5.26 -0.84 12.83
CA ALA A 157 5.40 -2.27 13.11
C ALA A 157 5.20 -3.05 11.80
N PRO A 158 5.58 -4.35 11.70
CA PRO A 158 5.44 -5.11 10.46
C PRO A 158 4.01 -5.11 9.84
N ALA A 159 2.96 -5.08 10.66
CA ALA A 159 1.58 -4.99 10.17
C ALA A 159 1.19 -3.59 9.65
N ALA A 160 2.02 -2.57 9.89
CA ALA A 160 1.85 -1.18 9.47
C ALA A 160 2.97 -0.69 8.51
N SER A 161 3.83 -1.60 8.08
CA SER A 161 4.92 -1.37 7.14
C SER A 161 4.65 -2.18 5.87
N PHE A 162 5.01 -1.62 4.72
CA PHE A 162 4.76 -2.20 3.42
C PHE A 162 6.04 -2.22 2.62
N LEU A 163 6.40 -3.38 2.06
CA LEU A 163 7.32 -3.45 0.94
C LEU A 163 6.61 -2.93 -0.31
N VAL A 164 7.23 -1.97 -0.99
CA VAL A 164 6.77 -1.43 -2.26
C VAL A 164 7.52 -2.12 -3.39
N LEU A 165 6.80 -2.86 -4.24
CA LEU A 165 7.37 -3.41 -5.47
C LEU A 165 6.83 -2.64 -6.66
N ALA A 166 7.64 -1.71 -7.18
CA ALA A 166 7.26 -0.89 -8.33
C ALA A 166 7.19 -1.74 -9.61
N THR A 167 6.06 -1.66 -10.31
CA THR A 167 5.86 -2.27 -11.63
C THR A 167 6.10 -1.25 -12.75
N GLN A 168 5.90 0.04 -12.46
CA GLN A 168 6.18 1.16 -13.34
C GLN A 168 6.54 2.41 -12.52
N VAL A 169 7.49 3.20 -13.01
CA VAL A 169 7.77 4.55 -12.51
C VAL A 169 7.26 5.55 -13.56
N HIS A 170 6.45 6.52 -13.15
CA HIS A 170 5.76 7.47 -14.05
C HIS A 170 6.53 8.77 -14.27
N GLN A 171 7.60 8.98 -13.51
CA GLN A 171 8.47 10.15 -13.57
C GLN A 171 9.93 9.70 -13.69
N ASP A 172 10.82 10.61 -14.09
CA ASP A 172 12.25 10.32 -14.17
C ASP A 172 12.88 10.31 -12.76
N LEU A 173 12.69 9.19 -12.06
CA LEU A 173 13.12 8.98 -10.67
C LEU A 173 13.87 7.65 -10.56
N ASP A 174 14.93 7.65 -9.75
CA ASP A 174 15.74 6.46 -9.47
C ASP A 174 15.05 5.54 -8.45
N ILE A 175 13.95 4.92 -8.86
CA ILE A 175 13.23 3.89 -8.11
C ILE A 175 13.36 2.57 -8.88
N PRO A 176 14.00 1.53 -8.32
CA PRO A 176 14.14 0.26 -9.00
C PRO A 176 12.77 -0.40 -9.16
N LEU A 177 12.55 -1.01 -10.32
CA LEU A 177 11.39 -1.87 -10.53
C LEU A 177 11.58 -3.17 -9.77
N GLY A 178 10.48 -3.75 -9.28
CA GLY A 178 10.52 -5.00 -8.54
C GLY A 178 11.21 -6.14 -9.32
N ARG A 179 11.04 -6.16 -10.66
CA ARG A 179 11.65 -7.16 -11.55
C ARG A 179 13.18 -7.04 -11.65
N ASP A 180 13.74 -5.88 -11.28
CA ASP A 180 15.17 -5.58 -11.35
C ASP A 180 15.84 -5.79 -9.97
N LEU A 181 15.08 -6.17 -8.93
CA LEU A 181 15.61 -6.38 -7.60
C LEU A 181 16.35 -7.72 -7.48
N ASP A 182 17.52 -7.66 -6.84
CA ASP A 182 18.20 -8.86 -6.38
C ASP A 182 17.50 -9.45 -5.16
N LYS A 183 17.18 -10.75 -5.22
CA LYS A 183 16.47 -11.45 -4.14
C LYS A 183 17.29 -11.46 -2.84
N ALA A 184 18.62 -11.60 -2.90
CA ALA A 184 19.45 -11.67 -1.71
C ALA A 184 19.49 -10.31 -0.98
N ASP A 185 19.59 -9.21 -1.73
CA ASP A 185 19.51 -7.85 -1.18
C ASP A 185 18.14 -7.61 -0.51
N LEU A 186 17.05 -8.02 -1.16
CA LEU A 186 15.71 -7.92 -0.59
C LEU A 186 15.57 -8.75 0.70
N VAL A 187 16.04 -10.00 0.71
CA VAL A 187 16.00 -10.86 1.90
C VAL A 187 16.81 -10.26 3.05
N ALA A 188 17.99 -9.70 2.78
CA ALA A 188 18.80 -9.04 3.78
C ALA A 188 18.07 -7.84 4.40
N CYS A 189 17.41 -7.02 3.57
CA CYS A 189 16.58 -5.91 4.04
C CYS A 189 15.40 -6.38 4.91
N LEU A 190 14.60 -7.34 4.43
CA LEU A 190 13.45 -7.86 5.14
C LEU A 190 13.85 -8.48 6.49
N SER A 191 15.00 -9.16 6.54
CA SER A 191 15.59 -9.69 7.78
C SER A 191 15.89 -8.57 8.78
N ALA A 192 16.47 -7.46 8.33
CA ALA A 192 16.78 -6.32 9.18
C ALA A 192 15.52 -5.62 9.75
N GLN A 193 14.38 -5.79 9.07
CA GLN A 193 13.07 -5.24 9.47
C GLN A 193 12.26 -6.22 10.33
N GLY A 194 12.82 -7.37 10.69
CA GLY A 194 12.17 -8.35 11.54
C GLY A 194 11.04 -9.13 10.86
N VAL A 195 11.05 -9.20 9.52
CA VAL A 195 10.09 -10.02 8.77
C VAL A 195 10.32 -11.49 9.10
N VAL A 196 9.25 -12.21 9.43
CA VAL A 196 9.29 -13.65 9.66
C VAL A 196 9.44 -14.37 8.32
N ASN A 197 10.40 -15.30 8.22
CA ASN A 197 10.73 -16.04 7.00
C ASN A 197 10.96 -15.14 5.76
N PRO A 198 11.97 -14.25 5.82
CA PRO A 198 12.19 -13.23 4.79
C PRO A 198 12.45 -13.81 3.39
N GLU A 199 13.02 -15.01 3.29
CA GLU A 199 13.19 -15.72 2.01
C GLU A 199 11.87 -16.11 1.35
N ALA A 200 10.94 -16.68 2.13
CA ALA A 200 9.63 -17.07 1.63
C ALA A 200 8.82 -15.84 1.25
N PHE A 201 8.88 -14.79 2.07
CA PHE A 201 8.25 -13.51 1.78
C PHE A 201 8.77 -12.89 0.47
N ALA A 202 10.09 -12.78 0.31
CA ALA A 202 10.71 -12.23 -0.89
C ALA A 202 10.34 -13.04 -2.14
N GLN A 203 10.38 -14.38 -2.05
CA GLN A 203 9.98 -15.25 -3.15
C GLN A 203 8.53 -15.02 -3.57
N HIS A 204 7.62 -14.95 -2.60
CA HIS A 204 6.20 -14.70 -2.84
C HIS A 204 5.98 -13.33 -3.48
N ALA A 205 6.55 -12.27 -2.89
CA ALA A 205 6.40 -10.91 -3.37
C ALA A 205 6.96 -10.74 -4.80
N LEU A 206 8.17 -11.25 -5.09
CA LEU A 206 8.75 -11.16 -6.42
C LEU A 206 8.03 -12.02 -7.48
N SER A 207 7.36 -13.11 -7.07
CA SER A 207 6.57 -13.92 -8.02
C SER A 207 5.26 -13.25 -8.45
N SER A 208 4.80 -12.23 -7.71
CA SER A 208 3.53 -11.55 -7.96
C SER A 208 3.61 -10.42 -9.01
N ILE A 209 4.83 -10.02 -9.37
CA ILE A 209 5.12 -8.92 -10.31
C ILE A 209 5.57 -9.42 -11.70
N GLY A 210 5.49 -10.74 -11.93
CA GLY A 210 5.92 -11.42 -13.16
C GLY A 210 4.89 -11.38 -14.28
#